data_AF-A0A1J0WH27-F1
#
_entry.id   AF-A0A1J0WH27-F1
#
_cell.length_a   1.000
_cell.length_b   1.000
_cell.length_c   1.000
_cell.angle_alpha   90.00
_cell.angle_beta   90.00
_cell.angle_gamma   90.00
#
_symmetry.space_group_name_H-M   'P 1'
#
loop_
_entity.id
_entity.type
_entity.pdbx_description
1 polymer ?
#
loop_
_entity_poly.entity_id
_entity_poly.type
_entity_poly.pdbx_seq_one_letter_code
_entity_poly.pdbx_strand_id
1 'polypeptide(L)'
;MSRDRDIVTDHAVLRYLERVYGVDVNALRRRIELMTREGRGVGAKAQVHDGVRYVFAEGRVVTVHGCNGEMSNRARRWKARRK
;
A
#
# COMPACT_ATOMS: atom_id res chain seq x y z
N MET A 1 -13.68 12.45 -14.88
CA MET A 1 -12.60 12.63 -13.90
C MET A 1 -11.56 13.50 -14.56
N SER A 2 -11.49 14.78 -14.18
CA SER A 2 -10.51 15.71 -14.76
C SER A 2 -9.12 15.13 -14.56
N ARG A 3 -8.42 14.84 -15.66
CA ARG A 3 -6.97 14.58 -15.65
C ARG A 3 -6.29 15.93 -15.45
N ASP A 4 -6.43 16.49 -14.25
CA ASP A 4 -5.38 17.35 -13.75
C ASP A 4 -4.18 16.41 -13.63
N ARG A 5 -3.26 16.52 -14.59
CA ARG A 5 -2.03 15.73 -14.52
C ARG A 5 -1.23 16.42 -13.45
N ASP A 6 -1.32 15.90 -12.23
CA ASP A 6 -0.46 16.31 -11.14
C ASP A 6 0.96 16.49 -11.68
N ILE A 7 1.55 17.65 -11.42
CA ILE A 7 2.91 18.00 -11.88
C ILE A 7 3.92 16.94 -11.40
N VAL A 8 3.59 16.24 -10.31
CA VAL A 8 4.38 15.17 -9.73
C VAL A 8 3.68 13.83 -9.97
N THR A 9 4.37 12.93 -10.65
CA THR A 9 3.88 11.56 -10.90
C THR A 9 4.04 10.66 -9.67
N ASP A 10 3.23 9.61 -9.57
CA ASP A 10 3.38 8.56 -8.54
C ASP A 10 4.80 7.95 -8.54
N HIS A 11 5.43 7.83 -9.72
CA HIS A 11 6.81 7.36 -9.84
C HIS A 11 7.79 8.28 -9.11
N ALA A 12 7.63 9.60 -9.28
CA ALA A 12 8.47 10.58 -8.59
C ALA A 12 8.26 10.52 -7.07
N VAL A 13 7.03 10.35 -6.60
CA VAL A 13 6.72 10.17 -5.17
C VAL A 13 7.39 8.91 -4.61
N LEU A 14 7.29 7.77 -5.32
CA LEU A 14 7.96 6.53 -4.91
C LEU A 14 9.48 6.71 -4.81
N ARG A 15 10.11 7.35 -5.80
CA ARG A 15 11.55 7.62 -5.78
C ARG A 15 11.97 8.55 -4.66
N TYR A 16 11.15 9.54 -4.35
CA TYR A 16 11.39 10.44 -3.23
C TYR A 16 11.33 9.70 -1.89
N LEU A 17 10.35 8.80 -1.70
CA LEU A 17 10.28 7.95 -0.51
C LEU A 17 11.50 7.02 -0.39
N GLU A 18 11.92 6.38 -1.49
CA GLU A 18 13.09 5.50 -1.51
C GLU A 18 14.39 6.25 -1.23
N ARG A 19 14.65 7.31 -2.00
CA ARG A 19 15.98 7.95 -2.06
C ARG A 19 16.18 9.04 -1.03
N VAL A 20 15.12 9.76 -0.64
CA VAL A 20 15.22 10.89 0.31
C VAL A 20 14.83 10.46 1.72
N TYR A 21 13.75 9.70 1.87
CA TYR A 21 13.31 9.20 3.17
C TYR A 21 13.91 7.84 3.56
N GLY A 22 14.68 7.20 2.67
CA GLY A 22 15.33 5.91 2.93
C GLY A 22 14.35 4.75 3.09
N VAL A 23 13.14 4.85 2.52
CA VAL A 23 12.14 3.78 2.61
C VAL A 23 12.59 2.59 1.74
N ASP A 24 12.81 1.43 2.36
CA ASP A 24 13.09 0.20 1.63
C ASP A 24 11.80 -0.38 1.01
N VAL A 25 11.50 0.07 -0.21
CA VAL A 25 10.33 -0.37 -0.98
C VAL A 25 10.41 -1.86 -1.33
N ASN A 26 11.61 -2.43 -1.51
CA ASN A 26 11.76 -3.84 -1.80
C ASN A 26 11.44 -4.70 -0.58
N ALA A 27 11.87 -4.29 0.62
CA ALA A 27 11.47 -4.94 1.86
C ALA A 27 9.96 -4.86 2.09
N LEU A 28 9.34 -3.70 1.81
CA LEU A 28 7.88 -3.57 1.89
C LEU A 28 7.17 -4.50 0.90
N ARG A 29 7.66 -4.61 -0.34
CA ARG A 29 7.11 -5.54 -1.35
C ARG A 29 7.16 -6.98 -0.87
N ARG A 30 8.31 -7.44 -0.38
CA ARG A 30 8.48 -8.80 0.19
C ARG A 30 7.54 -9.03 1.37
N ARG A 31 7.38 -8.02 2.24
CA ARG A 31 6.45 -8.10 3.36
C ARG A 31 5.02 -8.29 2.89
N ILE A 32 4.55 -7.48 1.94
CA ILE A 32 3.19 -7.59 1.37
C ILE A 32 2.98 -8.97 0.75
N GLU A 33 3.96 -9.46 -0.01
CA GLU A 33 3.91 -10.79 -0.61
C GLU A 33 3.73 -11.89 0.43
N LEU A 34 4.48 -11.83 1.54
CA LEU A 34 4.39 -12.77 2.66
C LEU A 34 3.02 -12.69 3.33
N MET A 35 2.55 -11.48 3.68
CA MET A 35 1.26 -11.30 4.36
C MET A 35 0.09 -11.81 3.52
N THR A 36 0.21 -11.74 2.20
CA THR A 36 -0.87 -12.08 1.27
C THR A 36 -0.77 -13.48 0.67
N ARG A 37 0.25 -14.25 1.05
CA ARG A 37 0.55 -15.56 0.45
C ARG A 37 -0.64 -16.51 0.53
N GLU A 38 -1.27 -16.61 1.70
CA GLU A 38 -2.40 -17.51 1.94
C GLU A 38 -3.63 -17.10 1.13
N GLY A 39 -4.04 -15.82 1.20
CA GLY A 39 -5.19 -15.31 0.46
C GLY A 39 -5.03 -15.43 -1.06
N ARG A 40 -3.81 -15.24 -1.58
CA ARG A 40 -3.51 -15.49 -3.00
C ARG A 40 -3.59 -16.97 -3.35
N GLY A 41 -3.11 -17.86 -2.46
CA GLY A 41 -3.10 -19.31 -2.68
C GLY A 41 -4.49 -19.92 -2.81
N VAL A 42 -5.48 -19.38 -2.10
CA VAL A 42 -6.89 -19.83 -2.17
C VAL A 42 -7.74 -19.10 -3.21
N GLY A 43 -7.14 -18.19 -3.98
CA GLY A 43 -7.86 -17.40 -4.99
C GLY A 43 -8.84 -16.37 -4.41
N ALA A 44 -8.59 -15.86 -3.20
CA ALA A 44 -9.44 -14.84 -2.60
C ALA A 44 -9.45 -13.55 -3.45
N LYS A 45 -10.54 -12.77 -3.36
CA LYS A 45 -10.62 -11.43 -3.99
C LYS A 45 -9.96 -10.34 -3.14
N ALA A 46 -9.90 -10.53 -1.83
CA ALA A 46 -9.22 -9.65 -0.90
C ALA A 46 -8.86 -10.39 0.39
N GLN A 47 -7.83 -9.92 1.09
CA GLN A 47 -7.44 -10.40 2.41
C GLN A 47 -7.26 -9.22 3.35
N VAL A 48 -7.74 -9.36 4.59
CA VAL A 48 -7.51 -8.38 5.66
C VAL A 48 -6.41 -8.92 6.57
N HIS A 49 -5.38 -8.12 6.80
CA HIS A 49 -4.31 -8.44 7.73
C HIS A 49 -3.85 -7.17 8.46
N ASP A 50 -3.73 -7.20 9.79
CA ASP A 50 -3.24 -6.09 10.63
C ASP A 50 -3.96 -4.75 10.37
N GLY A 51 -5.29 -4.79 10.20
CA GLY A 51 -6.07 -3.58 9.92
C GLY A 51 -5.80 -2.96 8.53
N VAL A 52 -5.26 -3.75 7.60
CA VAL A 52 -5.03 -3.40 6.20
C VAL A 52 -5.75 -4.40 5.29
N ARG A 53 -6.49 -3.90 4.30
CA ARG A 53 -7.18 -4.70 3.28
C ARG A 53 -6.35 -4.72 2.00
N TYR A 54 -5.94 -5.90 1.58
CA TYR A 54 -5.22 -6.16 0.33
C TYR A 54 -6.22 -6.68 -0.70
N VAL A 55 -6.30 -6.03 -1.87
CA VAL A 55 -7.20 -6.41 -2.96
C VAL A 55 -6.39 -7.14 -4.02
N PHE A 56 -6.93 -8.25 -4.50
CA PHE A 56 -6.30 -9.10 -5.48
C PHE A 56 -6.99 -9.02 -6.84
N ALA A 57 -6.19 -9.05 -7.91
CA ALA A 57 -6.64 -9.35 -9.26
C ALA A 57 -5.60 -10.28 -9.90
N GLU A 58 -6.05 -11.38 -10.50
CA GLU A 58 -5.17 -12.34 -11.19
C GLU A 58 -3.99 -12.83 -10.32
N GLY A 59 -4.24 -13.07 -9.02
CA GLY A 59 -3.21 -13.51 -8.07
C GLY A 59 -2.19 -12.44 -7.67
N ARG A 60 -2.40 -11.17 -8.06
CA ARG A 60 -1.53 -10.04 -7.72
C ARG A 60 -2.24 -9.08 -6.78
N VAL A 61 -1.48 -8.46 -5.87
CA VAL A 61 -2.00 -7.32 -5.07
C VAL A 61 -2.04 -6.09 -5.97
N VAL A 62 -3.24 -5.60 -6.24
CA VAL A 62 -3.44 -4.41 -7.10
C VAL A 62 -3.64 -3.14 -6.30
N THR A 63 -4.29 -3.25 -5.13
CA THR A 63 -4.63 -2.11 -4.28
C THR A 63 -4.57 -2.51 -2.81
N VAL A 64 -4.23 -1.53 -1.96
CA VAL A 64 -4.20 -1.69 -0.50
C VAL A 64 -5.00 -0.56 0.14
N HIS A 65 -5.92 -0.90 1.04
CA HIS A 65 -6.75 0.05 1.79
C HIS A 65 -6.53 -0.10 3.29
N GLY A 66 -6.84 0.94 4.08
CA GLY A 66 -7.05 0.78 5.52
C GLY A 66 -8.36 0.02 5.81
N CYS A 67 -8.41 -0.76 6.89
CA CYS A 67 -9.62 -1.53 7.22
C CYS A 67 -10.86 -0.68 7.56
N ASN A 68 -10.69 0.61 7.90
CA ASN A 68 -11.77 1.54 8.23
C ASN A 68 -11.77 2.82 7.36
N GLY A 69 -11.29 2.76 6.10
CA GLY A 69 -11.23 3.90 5.17
C GLY A 69 -9.97 3.90 4.28
N GLU A 70 -9.67 5.02 3.59
CA GLU A 70 -8.47 5.12 2.73
C GLU A 70 -7.15 4.87 3.49
N MET A 71 -7.08 5.20 4.79
CA MET A 71 -5.85 5.09 5.59
C MET A 71 -5.93 4.05 6.72
N SER A 72 -4.84 3.30 6.91
CA SER A 72 -4.65 2.38 8.04
C SER A 72 -4.40 3.12 9.37
N ASN A 73 -4.58 2.44 10.51
CA ASN A 73 -4.25 2.99 11.83
C ASN A 73 -2.77 3.40 11.95
N ARG A 74 -1.88 2.65 11.30
CA ARG A 74 -0.45 3.00 11.19
C ARG A 74 -0.27 4.33 10.45
N ALA A 75 -0.96 4.51 9.32
CA ALA A 75 -0.92 5.76 8.56
C ALA A 75 -1.49 6.94 9.35
N ARG A 76 -2.58 6.73 10.11
CA ARG A 76 -3.14 7.76 11.02
C ARG A 76 -2.14 8.19 12.10
N ARG A 77 -1.48 7.23 12.76
CA ARG A 77 -0.44 7.51 13.78
C ARG A 77 0.72 8.29 13.19
N TRP A 78 1.16 7.94 11.99
CA TRP A 78 2.24 8.67 11.31
C TRP A 78 1.83 10.11 10.98
N LYS A 79 0.61 10.32 10.47
CA LYS A 79 0.05 11.66 10.20
C LYS A 79 -0.07 12.51 11.48
N ALA A 80 -0.49 11.90 12.60
CA ALA A 80 -0.66 12.59 13.87
C ALA A 80 0.64 13.09 14.50
N ARG A 81 1.79 12.43 14.24
CA ARG A 81 3.11 12.85 14.74
C ARG A 81 3.70 14.07 14.04
N ARG A 82 3.11 14.49 12.91
CA ARG A 82 3.57 15.61 12.07
C ARG A 82 2.71 16.87 12.22
N LYS A 83 1.78 16.87 13.16
CA LYS A 83 0.98 18.04 13.56
C LYS A 83 1.40 18.45 14.97
#